data_AF-A0A8H6TCG6-F1
#
_entry.id   AF-A0A8H6TCG6-F1
#
_cell.length_a   1.000
_cell.length_b   1.000
_cell.length_c   1.000
_cell.angle_alpha   90.00
_cell.angle_beta   90.00
_cell.angle_gamma   90.00
#
_symmetry.space_group_name_H-M   'P 1'
#
loop_
_entity.id
_entity.type
_entity.pdbx_description
1 polymer ?
#
loop_
_entity_poly.entity_id
_entity_poly.type
_entity_poly.pdbx_seq_one_letter_code
_entity_poly.pdbx_strand_id
1 'polypeptide(L)'
;MMSHDVAGEEQKSTTQPPHLLIMSTANLPQKVTIMKGAAPDLSAATYQIFDESHTIGNPLRWMLMKNPKVEFCGYSVPHPSENLIQVRIQMYDNLSSLTALIEALSNLDSLFSTIETKYVDDLNGGDYERWEEKS
;
A
#
# COMPACT_ATOMS: atom_id res chain seq x y z
N MET A 1 -15.75 -45.29 36.83
CA MET A 1 -15.96 -43.82 36.83
C MET A 1 -14.58 -43.19 36.73
N MET A 2 -13.98 -43.10 35.54
CA MET A 2 -14.16 -42.03 34.54
C MET A 2 -14.11 -40.62 35.15
N SER A 3 -12.94 -39.98 35.02
CA SER A 3 -12.71 -38.53 34.80
C SER A 3 -11.18 -38.34 34.68
N HIS A 4 -10.65 -38.24 33.47
CA HIS A 4 -10.39 -37.01 32.70
C HIS A 4 -9.05 -36.33 33.07
N ASP A 5 -8.17 -36.36 32.06
CA ASP A 5 -6.99 -35.58 31.69
C ASP A 5 -6.56 -34.36 32.52
N VAL A 6 -5.23 -34.16 32.67
CA VAL A 6 -4.47 -33.12 31.95
C VAL A 6 -2.99 -33.54 31.90
N ALA A 7 -2.49 -33.83 30.71
CA ALA A 7 -1.07 -33.93 30.41
C ALA A 7 -0.47 -32.51 30.32
N GLY A 8 0.53 -32.22 31.15
CA GLY A 8 1.33 -31.01 31.03
C GLY A 8 2.37 -31.19 29.92
N GLU A 9 2.16 -30.54 28.79
CA GLU A 9 3.11 -30.50 27.67
C GLU A 9 4.26 -29.53 27.97
N GLU A 10 5.46 -30.08 27.89
CA GLU A 10 6.75 -29.45 28.13
C GLU A 10 7.09 -28.48 26.98
N GLN A 11 7.04 -27.16 27.25
CA GLN A 11 7.42 -26.14 26.27
C GLN A 11 8.93 -26.17 26.03
N LYS A 12 9.34 -26.80 24.93
CA LYS A 12 10.70 -26.81 24.40
C LYS A 12 11.06 -25.42 23.87
N SER A 13 11.91 -24.68 24.58
CA SER A 13 12.46 -23.40 24.13
C SER A 13 13.38 -23.62 22.91
N THR A 14 12.85 -23.33 21.72
CA THR A 14 13.65 -23.23 20.50
C THR A 14 14.02 -21.76 20.33
N THR A 15 15.26 -21.43 20.63
CA THR A 15 15.82 -20.07 20.52
C THR A 15 15.87 -19.64 19.05
N GLN A 16 14.86 -18.88 18.60
CA GLN A 16 14.87 -18.20 17.30
C GLN A 16 15.59 -16.84 17.42
N PRO A 17 16.29 -16.39 16.35
CA PRO A 17 17.12 -15.21 16.40
C PRO A 17 16.27 -13.93 16.62
N PRO A 18 16.76 -12.97 17.43
CA PRO A 18 15.96 -11.85 17.96
C PRO A 18 15.52 -10.80 16.92
N HIS A 19 15.89 -10.98 15.65
CA HIS A 19 15.56 -10.01 14.60
C HIS A 19 14.13 -10.19 14.03
N LEU A 20 13.51 -11.36 14.16
CA LEU A 20 12.27 -11.67 13.42
C LEU A 20 11.03 -11.87 14.30
N LEU A 21 10.92 -11.12 15.42
CA LEU A 21 9.83 -11.35 16.38
C LEU A 21 9.17 -10.09 16.97
N ILE A 22 9.04 -9.01 16.21
CA ILE A 22 8.17 -7.89 16.60
C ILE A 22 7.42 -7.33 15.40
N MET A 23 6.36 -8.02 14.97
CA MET A 23 5.20 -7.37 14.33
C MET A 23 3.92 -7.97 14.89
N SER A 24 3.70 -7.77 16.19
CA SER A 24 2.34 -7.78 16.71
C SER A 24 1.63 -6.55 16.15
N THR A 25 0.44 -6.70 15.58
CA THR A 25 -0.38 -5.60 15.03
C THR A 25 -0.75 -4.52 16.05
N ALA A 26 -0.41 -4.70 17.33
CA ALA A 26 -0.74 -3.82 18.43
C ALA A 26 0.10 -2.52 18.51
N ASN A 27 1.17 -2.36 17.72
CA ASN A 27 2.04 -1.19 17.84
C ASN A 27 2.64 -0.66 16.52
N LEU A 28 2.02 -0.97 15.37
CA LEU A 28 2.43 -0.38 14.10
C LEU A 28 2.03 1.11 14.09
N PRO A 29 2.93 2.02 13.71
CA PRO A 29 2.56 3.41 13.49
C PRO A 29 1.44 3.47 12.44
N GLN A 30 0.49 4.38 12.65
CA GLN A 30 -0.65 4.56 11.76
C GLN A 30 -0.16 4.91 10.34
N LYS A 31 -0.35 4.00 9.37
CA LYS A 31 0.14 4.18 7.99
C LYS A 31 -0.55 5.34 7.26
N VAL A 32 -1.83 5.59 7.57
CA VAL A 32 -2.63 6.64 6.92
C VAL A 32 -3.41 7.45 7.95
N THR A 33 -3.29 8.77 7.90
CA THR A 33 -4.10 9.72 8.70
C THR A 33 -4.82 10.71 7.78
N ILE A 34 -5.96 11.22 8.23
CA ILE A 34 -6.69 12.31 7.54
C ILE A 34 -6.32 13.62 8.22
N MET A 35 -5.86 14.60 7.44
CA MET A 35 -5.51 15.92 7.97
C MET A 35 -6.75 16.73 8.35
N LYS A 36 -6.55 17.72 9.23
CA LYS A 36 -7.57 18.73 9.54
C LYS A 36 -7.94 19.51 8.26
N GLY A 37 -9.22 19.85 8.12
CA GLY A 37 -9.74 20.56 6.95
C GLY A 37 -10.31 19.65 5.85
N ALA A 38 -10.55 18.36 6.16
CA ALA A 38 -11.43 17.53 5.35
C ALA A 38 -12.88 18.03 5.43
N ALA A 39 -13.61 17.90 4.32
CA ALA A 39 -15.04 18.17 4.28
C ALA A 39 -15.79 17.16 5.16
N PRO A 40 -16.91 17.56 5.81
CA PRO A 40 -17.66 16.67 6.72
C PRO A 40 -18.15 15.37 6.08
N ASP A 41 -18.41 15.40 4.78
CA ASP A 41 -18.85 14.29 3.94
C ASP A 41 -17.70 13.55 3.24
N LEU A 42 -16.45 13.96 3.50
CA LEU A 42 -15.25 13.50 2.81
C LEU A 42 -15.26 13.71 1.29
N SER A 43 -16.05 14.68 0.78
CA SER A 43 -15.97 15.09 -0.63
C SER A 43 -14.61 15.67 -1.00
N ALA A 44 -13.94 16.31 -0.04
CA ALA A 44 -12.58 16.78 -0.15
C ALA A 44 -11.78 16.42 1.11
N ALA A 45 -10.64 15.75 0.96
CA ALA A 45 -9.79 15.39 2.08
C ALA A 45 -8.31 15.34 1.67
N THR A 46 -7.43 15.58 2.66
CA THR A 46 -5.99 15.36 2.51
C THR A 46 -5.58 14.17 3.36
N TYR A 47 -5.02 13.15 2.72
CA TYR A 47 -4.51 11.93 3.34
C TYR A 47 -2.99 12.04 3.51
N GLN A 48 -2.51 11.86 4.73
CA GLN A 48 -1.09 11.66 5.02
C GLN A 48 -0.80 10.18 4.99
N ILE A 49 0.16 9.77 4.16
CA ILE A 49 0.62 8.38 4.07
C ILE A 49 2.08 8.37 4.53
N PHE A 50 2.32 7.68 5.64
CA PHE A 50 3.65 7.61 6.27
C PHE A 50 4.51 6.55 5.61
N ASP A 51 5.82 6.71 5.72
CA ASP A 51 6.85 5.86 5.13
C ASP A 51 6.66 5.64 3.62
N GLU A 52 6.28 6.69 2.91
CA GLU A 52 6.07 6.68 1.46
C GLU A 52 6.66 7.93 0.81
N SER A 53 6.96 7.82 -0.48
CA SER A 53 7.54 8.89 -1.29
C SER A 53 6.94 8.94 -2.70
N HIS A 54 7.63 9.58 -3.65
CA HIS A 54 7.17 9.70 -5.04
C HIS A 54 6.92 8.35 -5.72
N THR A 55 7.55 7.26 -5.23
CA THR A 55 7.38 5.90 -5.75
C THR A 55 5.92 5.47 -5.82
N ILE A 56 5.16 5.61 -4.72
CA ILE A 56 3.71 5.35 -4.71
C ILE A 56 2.89 6.61 -5.03
N GLY A 57 3.39 7.79 -4.64
CA GLY A 57 2.64 9.05 -4.78
C GLY A 57 2.31 9.40 -6.22
N ASN A 58 3.29 9.28 -7.14
CA ASN A 58 3.08 9.59 -8.55
C ASN A 58 2.08 8.64 -9.25
N PRO A 59 2.24 7.30 -9.19
CA PRO A 59 1.29 6.40 -9.82
C PRO A 59 -0.10 6.47 -9.18
N LEU A 60 -0.20 6.64 -7.85
CA LEU A 60 -1.48 6.79 -7.17
C LEU A 60 -2.21 8.05 -7.62
N ARG A 61 -1.51 9.19 -7.72
CA ARG A 61 -2.07 10.44 -8.27
C ARG A 61 -2.57 10.22 -9.70
N TRP A 62 -1.82 9.53 -10.54
CA TRP A 62 -2.23 9.23 -11.91
C TRP A 62 -3.50 8.38 -11.95
N MET A 63 -3.57 7.34 -11.11
CA MET A 63 -4.74 6.46 -11.03
C MET A 63 -5.99 7.19 -10.53
N LEU A 64 -5.84 8.06 -9.53
CA LEU A 64 -6.93 8.91 -9.04
C LEU A 64 -7.47 9.85 -10.13
N MET A 65 -6.58 10.49 -10.90
CA MET A 65 -6.98 11.37 -12.00
C MET A 65 -7.61 10.65 -13.20
N LYS A 66 -7.55 9.31 -13.26
CA LYS A 66 -8.29 8.52 -14.26
C LYS A 66 -9.75 8.31 -13.88
N ASN A 67 -10.11 8.45 -12.60
CA ASN A 67 -11.49 8.35 -12.16
C ASN A 67 -12.25 9.62 -12.58
N PRO A 68 -13.27 9.55 -13.45
CA PRO A 68 -14.01 10.73 -13.91
C PRO A 68 -14.80 11.44 -12.79
N LYS A 69 -14.97 10.78 -11.64
CA LYS A 69 -15.63 11.35 -10.45
C LYS A 69 -14.68 12.21 -9.61
N VAL A 70 -13.38 12.13 -9.85
CA VAL A 70 -12.36 12.95 -9.17
C VAL A 70 -12.25 14.27 -9.93
N GLU A 71 -12.54 15.37 -9.23
CA GLU A 71 -12.36 16.73 -9.76
C GLU A 71 -10.89 17.13 -9.75
N PHE A 72 -10.22 16.85 -8.63
CA PHE A 72 -8.84 17.24 -8.42
C PHE A 72 -8.11 16.23 -7.55
N CYS A 73 -6.89 15.88 -7.97
CA CYS A 73 -5.95 15.15 -7.15
C CYS A 73 -4.54 15.73 -7.28
N GLY A 74 -3.89 15.95 -6.15
CA GLY A 74 -2.50 16.36 -6.06
C GLY A 74 -1.79 15.62 -4.93
N TYR A 75 -0.48 15.40 -5.08
CA TYR A 75 0.35 14.91 -3.98
C TYR A 75 1.57 15.80 -3.78
N SER A 76 2.07 15.85 -2.56
CA SER A 76 3.30 16.55 -2.20
C SER A 76 4.11 15.75 -1.17
N VAL A 77 5.42 15.92 -1.22
CA VAL A 77 6.33 15.57 -0.12
C VAL A 77 6.58 16.88 0.62
N PRO A 78 6.03 17.08 1.84
CA PRO A 78 6.11 18.36 2.52
C PRO A 78 7.56 18.76 2.83
N HIS A 79 8.41 17.79 3.16
CA HIS A 79 9.82 18.01 3.39
C HIS A 79 10.65 16.76 3.03
N PRO A 80 11.80 16.86 2.34
CA PRO A 80 12.60 15.69 1.93
C PRO A 80 13.12 14.81 3.07
N SER A 81 13.30 15.37 4.26
CA SER A 81 13.73 14.63 5.46
C SER A 81 12.61 13.88 6.17
N GLU A 82 11.35 14.11 5.78
CA GLU A 82 10.19 13.40 6.34
C GLU A 82 9.75 12.33 5.33
N ASN A 83 9.74 11.07 5.75
CA ASN A 83 9.27 9.98 4.91
C ASN A 83 7.74 9.92 4.97
N LEU A 84 7.06 10.89 4.36
CA LEU A 84 5.61 10.89 4.21
C LEU A 84 5.19 11.68 2.97
N ILE A 85 4.04 11.31 2.41
CA ILE A 85 3.37 12.08 1.37
C ILE A 85 2.01 12.58 1.85
N GLN A 86 1.57 13.70 1.29
CA GLN A 86 0.23 14.23 1.42
C GLN A 86 -0.50 14.10 0.10
N VAL A 87 -1.64 13.43 0.06
CA VAL A 87 -2.49 13.27 -1.11
C VAL A 87 -3.80 14.00 -0.89
N ARG A 88 -4.04 15.07 -1.65
CA ARG A 88 -5.29 15.82 -1.65
C ARG A 88 -6.20 15.28 -2.73
N ILE A 89 -7.43 14.94 -2.38
CA ILE A 89 -8.46 14.47 -3.31
C ILE A 89 -9.69 15.36 -3.13
N GLN A 90 -10.28 15.79 -4.25
CA GLN A 90 -11.57 16.47 -4.32
C GLN A 90 -12.45 15.75 -5.34
N MET A 91 -13.68 15.47 -4.95
CA MET A 91 -14.65 14.69 -5.72
C MET A 91 -15.79 15.59 -6.21
N TYR A 92 -16.34 15.25 -7.37
CA TYR A 92 -17.62 15.80 -7.81
C TYR A 92 -18.79 15.22 -6.98
N ASP A 93 -19.93 15.91 -7.01
CA ASP A 93 -21.23 15.45 -6.50
C ASP A 93 -21.23 14.94 -5.04
N ASN A 94 -20.35 15.49 -4.20
CA ASN A 94 -20.19 15.09 -2.79
C ASN A 94 -19.89 13.59 -2.59
N LEU A 95 -19.28 12.95 -3.58
CA LEU A 95 -18.84 11.56 -3.49
C LEU A 95 -17.66 11.42 -2.54
N SER A 96 -17.50 10.26 -1.92
CA SER A 96 -16.44 10.07 -0.93
C SER A 96 -15.05 9.94 -1.57
N SER A 97 -14.13 10.83 -1.19
CA SER A 97 -12.71 10.76 -1.58
C SER A 97 -12.01 9.52 -1.03
N LEU A 98 -12.49 8.96 0.10
CA LEU A 98 -11.95 7.72 0.66
C LEU A 98 -12.24 6.53 -0.24
N THR A 99 -13.45 6.46 -0.79
CA THR A 99 -13.82 5.40 -1.76
C THR A 99 -12.94 5.50 -3.00
N ALA A 100 -12.74 6.70 -3.54
CA ALA A 100 -11.87 6.91 -4.69
C ALA A 100 -10.41 6.51 -4.41
N LEU A 101 -9.91 6.79 -3.19
CA LEU A 101 -8.57 6.38 -2.77
C LEU A 101 -8.43 4.85 -2.73
N ILE A 102 -9.38 4.15 -2.11
CA ILE A 102 -9.37 2.68 -2.02
C ILE A 102 -9.47 2.05 -3.42
N GLU A 103 -10.37 2.56 -4.26
CA GLU A 103 -10.53 2.12 -5.64
C GLU A 103 -9.25 2.31 -6.45
N ALA A 104 -8.60 3.48 -6.32
CA ALA A 104 -7.34 3.75 -7.01
C ALA A 104 -6.20 2.82 -6.56
N LEU A 105 -6.11 2.49 -5.27
CA LEU A 105 -5.14 1.50 -4.77
C LEU A 105 -5.41 0.10 -5.33
N SER A 106 -6.67 -0.34 -5.37
CA SER A 106 -7.04 -1.63 -5.94
C SER A 106 -6.76 -1.71 -7.45
N ASN A 107 -6.98 -0.62 -8.18
CA ASN A 107 -6.66 -0.54 -9.60
C ASN A 107 -5.15 -0.57 -9.85
N LEU A 108 -4.37 0.05 -8.97
CA LEU A 108 -2.91 0.05 -9.06
C LEU A 108 -2.33 -1.35 -8.81
N ASP A 109 -2.86 -2.07 -7.82
CA ASP A 109 -2.52 -3.47 -7.56
C ASP A 109 -2.81 -4.36 -8.78
N SER A 110 -4.03 -4.24 -9.34
CA SER A 110 -4.43 -4.98 -10.54
C SER A 110 -3.54 -4.68 -11.76
N LEU A 111 -3.11 -3.42 -11.91
CA LEU A 111 -2.19 -3.01 -12.97
C LEU A 111 -0.83 -3.71 -12.80
N PHE A 112 -0.28 -3.74 -11.59
CA PHE A 112 0.99 -4.39 -11.32
C PHE A 112 0.92 -5.91 -11.53
N SER A 113 -0.13 -6.58 -11.07
CA SER A 113 -0.33 -8.01 -11.34
C SER A 113 -0.44 -8.32 -12.84
N THR A 114 -1.09 -7.43 -13.60
CA THR A 114 -1.19 -7.60 -15.06
C THR A 114 0.17 -7.47 -15.74
N ILE A 115 0.97 -6.47 -15.34
CA ILE A 115 2.33 -6.27 -15.86
C ILE A 115 3.22 -7.47 -15.50
N GLU A 116 3.18 -7.93 -14.25
CA GLU A 116 3.95 -9.08 -13.79
C GLU A 116 3.60 -10.34 -14.58
N THR A 117 2.30 -10.61 -14.75
CA THR A 117 1.84 -11.77 -15.54
C THR A 117 2.37 -11.71 -16.97
N LYS A 118 2.23 -10.56 -17.64
CA LYS A 118 2.73 -10.40 -19.01
C LYS A 118 4.23 -10.50 -19.12
N TYR A 119 4.96 -9.98 -18.14
CA TYR A 119 6.42 -10.09 -18.09
C TYR A 119 6.86 -11.55 -17.90
N VAL A 120 6.23 -12.28 -16.98
CA VAL A 120 6.55 -13.70 -16.72
C VAL A 120 6.20 -14.58 -17.91
N ASP A 121 5.05 -14.35 -18.55
CA ASP A 121 4.64 -15.07 -19.76
C ASP A 121 5.68 -14.91 -20.88
N ASP A 122 6.14 -13.67 -21.12
CA ASP A 122 7.12 -13.33 -22.14
C ASP A 122 8.52 -13.88 -21.82
N LEU A 123 8.95 -13.74 -20.56
CA LEU A 123 10.21 -14.28 -20.06
C LEU A 123 10.27 -15.82 -20.22
N ASN A 124 9.17 -16.51 -19.96
CA ASN A 124 9.05 -17.95 -20.15
C ASN A 124 8.99 -18.34 -21.64
N GLY A 125 8.49 -17.46 -22.50
CA GLY A 125 8.49 -17.63 -23.95
C GLY A 125 9.89 -17.69 -24.54
N GLY A 126 10.87 -17.02 -23.90
CA GLY A 126 12.29 -17.09 -24.29
C GLY A 126 12.65 -16.32 -25.56
N ASP A 127 11.72 -15.52 -26.10
CA ASP A 127 11.91 -14.71 -27.31
C ASP A 127 12.57 -13.37 -26.99
N TYR A 128 13.78 -13.42 -26.44
CA TYR A 128 14.57 -12.23 -26.13
C TYR A 128 16.04 -12.43 -26.47
N GLU A 129 16.68 -11.39 -26.99
CA GLU A 129 18.10 -11.40 -27.32
C GLU A 129 18.95 -11.47 -26.05
N ARG A 130 19.95 -12.36 -26.04
CA ARG A 130 20.95 -12.45 -24.97
C ARG A 130 22.28 -11.94 -25.49
N TRP A 131 22.81 -10.92 -24.82
CA TRP A 131 24.12 -10.37 -25.12
C TRP A 131 25.17 -11.01 -24.21
N GLU A 132 26.18 -11.65 -24.80
CA GLU A 132 27.35 -12.11 -24.05
C GLU A 132 28.43 -11.03 -24.06
N GLU A 133 28.73 -10.47 -22.89
CA GLU A 133 29.82 -9.51 -22.72
C GLU A 133 31.17 -10.26 -22.72
N LYS A 134 31.98 -10.03 -23.75
CA LYS A 134 33.34 -10.59 -23.81
C LYS A 134 34.23 -9.81 -22.84
N SER A 135 34.65 -10.49 -21.77
CA SER A 135 35.70 -10.05 -20.85
C SER A 135 37.06 -9.93 -21.52
#